data_AF-A0A1C8ZUR9-F1
#
_entry.id   AF-A0A1C8ZUR9-F1
#
_cell.length_a   1.000
_cell.length_b   1.000
_cell.length_c   1.000
_cell.angle_alpha   90.00
_cell.angle_beta   90.00
_cell.angle_gamma   90.00
#
_symmetry.space_group_name_H-M   'P 1'
#
loop_
_entity.id
_entity.type
_entity.pdbx_description
1 polymer ?
#
loop_
_entity_poly.entity_id
_entity_poly.type
_entity_poly.pdbx_seq_one_letter_code
_entity_poly.pdbx_strand_id
1 'polypeptide(L)'
;MNFIKFAEKLGIDREASIKVYRLFNGGYFETLYYSKPPLLIRLREWPKKYLSKKIVYITTPQLSQAFETLLWVDTISLYGMSSKFTNSPLRYEILEKSIEIAYDKIKEYSTLNNIDTYPMYSNLDFFKTDFSEFIYDLYNKRLEEMKIDDLYIINDIAYDSKLMEEIKVKYPWAKNIRRDNAIRAFQLSDKVNEFLEYISPYIYYLASSKSLYFDNILISNNIIDTIKIIEKEGSMTIKEKEIKNEFQKKTYEIYQMIITNLNYF
;
A
#
# COMPACT_ATOMS: atom_id res chain seq x y z
N MET A 1 8.46 -17.56 3.20
CA MET A 1 9.61 -17.89 2.30
C MET A 1 10.31 -16.60 1.87
N ASN A 2 11.65 -16.61 1.75
CA ASN A 2 12.40 -15.43 1.29
C ASN A 2 12.36 -15.35 -0.26
N PHE A 3 12.11 -14.16 -0.82
CA PHE A 3 12.14 -13.88 -2.27
C PHE A 3 13.32 -14.51 -3.01
N ILE A 4 14.54 -14.45 -2.45
CA ILE A 4 15.74 -14.98 -3.10
C ILE A 4 15.62 -16.50 -3.30
N LYS A 5 15.18 -17.22 -2.25
CA LYS A 5 14.98 -18.67 -2.33
C LYS A 5 13.86 -19.05 -3.31
N PHE A 6 12.84 -18.19 -3.40
CA PHE A 6 11.76 -18.37 -4.34
C PHE A 6 12.22 -18.19 -5.79
N ALA A 7 12.99 -17.13 -6.09
CA ALA A 7 13.56 -16.90 -7.40
C ALA A 7 14.54 -18.02 -7.82
N GLU A 8 15.35 -18.54 -6.88
CA GLU A 8 16.23 -19.70 -7.15
C GLU A 8 15.43 -20.95 -7.57
N LYS A 9 14.27 -21.20 -6.95
CA LYS A 9 13.38 -22.33 -7.33
C LYS A 9 12.84 -22.18 -8.75
N LEU A 10 12.76 -20.95 -9.26
CA LEU A 10 12.35 -20.64 -10.62
C LEU A 10 13.50 -20.71 -11.64
N GLY A 11 14.70 -21.12 -11.20
CA GLY A 11 15.89 -21.16 -12.04
C GLY A 11 16.50 -19.78 -12.30
N ILE A 12 16.11 -18.76 -11.54
CA ILE A 12 16.67 -17.41 -11.65
C ILE A 12 17.95 -17.35 -10.83
N ASP A 13 18.96 -16.71 -11.40
CA ASP A 13 20.25 -16.53 -10.76
C ASP A 13 20.13 -15.83 -9.39
N ARG A 14 20.86 -16.37 -8.40
CA ARG A 14 20.83 -15.89 -7.01
C ARG A 14 21.37 -14.47 -6.90
N GLU A 15 22.47 -14.16 -7.58
CA GLU A 15 23.10 -12.84 -7.51
C GLU A 15 22.20 -11.78 -8.16
N ALA A 16 21.59 -12.10 -9.30
CA ALA A 16 20.59 -11.27 -9.95
C ALA A 16 19.41 -10.99 -9.02
N SER A 17 18.88 -12.02 -8.36
CA SER A 17 17.79 -11.92 -7.40
C SER A 17 18.14 -11.03 -6.20
N ILE A 18 19.33 -11.22 -5.61
CA ILE A 18 19.82 -10.37 -4.51
C ILE A 18 19.95 -8.91 -4.96
N LYS A 19 20.51 -8.67 -6.15
CA LYS A 19 20.72 -7.32 -6.68
C LYS A 19 19.38 -6.61 -6.88
N VAL A 20 18.41 -7.24 -7.54
CA VAL A 20 17.06 -6.69 -7.74
C VAL A 20 16.37 -6.42 -6.41
N TYR A 21 16.37 -7.38 -5.49
CA TYR A 21 15.75 -7.24 -4.18
C TYR A 21 16.33 -6.03 -3.42
N ARG A 22 17.65 -5.83 -3.45
CA ARG A 22 18.30 -4.67 -2.83
C ARG A 22 17.96 -3.36 -3.54
N LEU A 23 17.94 -3.32 -4.87
CA LEU A 23 17.65 -2.10 -5.62
C LEU A 23 16.25 -1.56 -5.30
N PHE A 24 15.27 -2.46 -5.23
CA PHE A 24 13.86 -2.13 -5.00
C PHE A 24 13.40 -2.40 -3.56
N ASN A 25 14.33 -2.55 -2.61
CA ASN A 25 14.04 -2.77 -1.19
C ASN A 25 12.93 -3.82 -0.98
N GLY A 26 13.05 -4.96 -1.66
CA GLY A 26 12.11 -6.08 -1.57
C GLY A 26 10.71 -5.87 -2.14
N GLY A 27 10.50 -4.84 -2.97
CA GLY A 27 9.21 -4.65 -3.66
C GLY A 27 8.07 -4.22 -2.73
N TYR A 28 6.83 -4.32 -3.19
CA TYR A 28 5.67 -3.93 -2.39
C TYR A 28 5.31 -4.97 -1.33
N PHE A 29 5.56 -6.26 -1.55
CA PHE A 29 5.35 -7.33 -0.58
C PHE A 29 6.06 -7.00 0.73
N GLU A 30 7.36 -6.74 0.70
CA GLU A 30 8.13 -6.40 1.91
C GLU A 30 7.69 -5.07 2.52
N THR A 31 7.32 -4.11 1.67
CA THR A 31 6.81 -2.80 2.13
C THR A 31 5.53 -2.96 2.91
N LEU A 32 4.63 -3.84 2.46
CA LEU A 32 3.37 -4.14 3.11
C LEU A 32 3.64 -4.96 4.37
N TYR A 33 4.36 -6.07 4.26
CA TYR A 33 4.63 -7.00 5.36
C TYR A 33 5.18 -6.30 6.62
N TYR A 34 6.10 -5.35 6.45
CA TYR A 34 6.69 -4.57 7.55
C TYR A 34 6.00 -3.24 7.85
N SER A 35 4.94 -2.89 7.12
CA SER A 35 4.22 -1.64 7.39
C SER A 35 3.40 -1.70 8.68
N LYS A 36 3.36 -0.55 9.37
CA LYS A 36 2.33 -0.28 10.37
C LYS A 36 0.97 -0.06 9.68
N PRO A 37 -0.15 -0.37 10.36
CA PRO A 37 -1.48 -0.02 9.89
C PRO A 37 -1.64 1.48 9.60
N PRO A 38 -2.45 1.86 8.59
CA PRO A 38 -3.14 1.02 7.62
C PRO A 38 -2.20 0.52 6.51
N LEU A 39 -2.03 -0.79 6.36
CA LEU A 39 -1.14 -1.45 5.40
C LEU A 39 -1.35 -0.94 3.98
N LEU A 40 -2.61 -0.92 3.55
CA LEU A 40 -2.98 -0.62 2.17
C LEU A 40 -2.64 0.82 1.74
N ILE A 41 -2.39 1.75 2.68
CA ILE A 41 -1.94 3.11 2.35
C ILE A 41 -0.66 3.10 1.51
N ARG A 42 0.19 2.08 1.69
CA ARG A 42 1.45 1.94 0.94
C ARG A 42 1.21 1.75 -0.54
N LEU A 43 0.05 1.21 -0.94
CA LEU A 43 -0.31 1.02 -2.33
C LEU A 43 -0.66 2.32 -3.04
N ARG A 44 -0.97 3.41 -2.31
CA ARG A 44 -1.25 4.73 -2.91
C ARG A 44 -0.17 5.19 -3.89
N GLU A 45 1.07 4.76 -3.66
CA GLU A 45 2.20 5.09 -4.51
C GLU A 45 2.44 4.08 -5.64
N TRP A 46 1.64 3.04 -5.80
CA TRP A 46 1.84 2.03 -6.86
C TRP A 46 1.75 2.65 -8.27
N PRO A 47 2.65 2.33 -9.22
CA PRO A 47 3.86 1.49 -9.13
C PRO A 47 5.16 2.31 -8.93
N LYS A 48 5.11 3.50 -8.32
CA LYS A 48 6.24 4.45 -8.21
C LYS A 48 7.51 3.85 -7.62
N LYS A 49 7.42 2.83 -6.75
CA LYS A 49 8.60 2.14 -6.22
C LYS A 49 9.50 1.57 -7.33
N TYR A 50 8.92 1.21 -8.47
CA TYR A 50 9.63 0.74 -9.66
C TYR A 50 10.05 1.86 -10.61
N LEU A 51 9.45 3.04 -10.50
CA LEU A 51 9.72 4.20 -11.35
C LEU A 51 10.86 5.05 -10.77
N SER A 52 12.06 4.48 -10.75
CA SER A 52 13.24 5.15 -10.20
C SER A 52 14.44 5.07 -11.12
N LYS A 53 15.38 6.03 -10.97
CA LYS A 53 16.66 6.02 -11.70
C LYS A 53 17.46 4.73 -11.50
N LYS A 54 17.17 3.92 -10.48
CA LYS A 54 17.84 2.64 -10.25
C LYS A 54 17.55 1.60 -11.34
N ILE A 55 16.52 1.82 -12.14
CA ILE A 55 16.13 0.90 -13.21
C ILE A 55 17.21 0.73 -14.28
N VAL A 56 18.09 1.74 -14.45
CA VAL A 56 19.27 1.70 -15.33
C VAL A 56 20.24 0.57 -14.98
N TYR A 57 20.18 0.04 -13.75
CA TYR A 57 21.05 -1.05 -13.30
C TYR A 57 20.54 -2.44 -13.68
N ILE A 58 19.36 -2.54 -14.31
CA ILE A 58 18.74 -3.77 -14.81
C ILE A 58 19.12 -3.95 -16.28
N THR A 59 20.37 -4.35 -16.50
CA THR A 59 21.01 -4.33 -17.83
C THR A 59 21.09 -5.69 -18.52
N THR A 60 20.80 -6.77 -17.81
CA THR A 60 20.98 -8.14 -18.32
C THR A 60 19.66 -8.91 -18.26
N PRO A 61 19.43 -9.90 -19.14
CA PRO A 61 18.22 -10.73 -19.12
C PRO A 61 17.92 -11.35 -17.75
N GLN A 62 18.93 -11.83 -17.03
CA GLN A 62 18.77 -12.43 -15.69
C GLN A 62 18.25 -11.42 -14.65
N LEU A 63 18.67 -10.15 -14.76
CA LEU A 63 18.17 -9.09 -13.89
C LEU A 63 16.74 -8.70 -14.25
N SER A 64 16.39 -8.72 -15.54
CA SER A 64 15.01 -8.51 -15.99
C SER A 64 14.08 -9.61 -15.47
N GLN A 65 14.51 -10.88 -15.55
CA GLN A 65 13.74 -12.02 -15.01
C GLN A 65 13.56 -11.94 -13.48
N ALA A 66 14.62 -11.57 -12.75
CA ALA A 66 14.54 -11.35 -11.31
C ALA A 66 13.61 -10.17 -10.97
N PHE A 67 13.66 -9.08 -11.74
CA PHE A 67 12.75 -7.93 -11.59
C PHE A 67 11.31 -8.33 -11.84
N GLU A 68 11.07 -9.09 -12.90
CA GLU A 68 9.75 -9.59 -13.24
C GLU A 68 9.18 -10.47 -12.12
N THR A 69 9.99 -11.39 -11.58
CA THR A 69 9.58 -12.24 -10.47
C THR A 69 9.22 -11.42 -9.24
N LEU A 70 9.95 -10.34 -8.97
CA LEU A 70 9.61 -9.43 -7.87
C LEU A 70 8.22 -8.81 -8.08
N LEU A 71 7.97 -8.28 -9.28
CA LEU A 71 6.69 -7.67 -9.63
C LEU A 71 5.52 -8.67 -9.59
N TRP A 72 5.76 -9.92 -10.03
CA TRP A 72 4.79 -11.01 -9.92
C TRP A 72 4.51 -11.39 -8.48
N VAL A 73 5.53 -11.52 -7.63
CA VAL A 73 5.35 -11.78 -6.19
C VAL A 73 4.49 -10.69 -5.57
N ASP A 74 4.78 -9.42 -5.84
CA ASP A 74 4.01 -8.30 -5.30
C ASP A 74 2.54 -8.33 -5.76
N THR A 75 2.33 -8.56 -7.05
CA THR A 75 0.99 -8.57 -7.66
C THR A 75 0.20 -9.78 -7.17
N ILE A 76 0.72 -11.00 -7.29
CA ILE A 76 0.02 -12.21 -6.85
C ILE A 76 -0.23 -12.20 -5.34
N SER A 77 0.69 -11.68 -4.53
CA SER A 77 0.46 -11.61 -3.08
C SER A 77 -0.72 -10.72 -2.73
N LEU A 78 -0.86 -9.57 -3.42
CA LEU A 78 -1.99 -8.65 -3.24
C LEU A 78 -3.31 -9.28 -3.66
N TYR A 79 -3.39 -9.76 -4.89
CA TYR A 79 -4.60 -10.37 -5.42
C TYR A 79 -4.95 -11.66 -4.69
N GLY A 80 -3.96 -12.48 -4.33
CA GLY A 80 -4.17 -13.73 -3.62
C GLY A 80 -4.65 -13.50 -2.19
N MET A 81 -4.15 -12.46 -1.53
CA MET A 81 -4.70 -12.00 -0.26
C MET A 81 -6.17 -11.60 -0.42
N SER A 82 -6.49 -10.80 -1.44
CA SER A 82 -7.86 -10.35 -1.70
C SER A 82 -8.81 -11.50 -2.05
N SER A 83 -8.39 -12.42 -2.91
CA SER A 83 -9.12 -13.64 -3.24
C SER A 83 -9.43 -14.49 -2.00
N LYS A 84 -8.50 -14.58 -1.04
CA LYS A 84 -8.77 -15.25 0.24
C LYS A 84 -9.80 -14.53 1.08
N PHE A 85 -9.74 -13.20 1.19
CA PHE A 85 -10.71 -12.43 1.97
C PHE A 85 -12.11 -12.50 1.38
N THR A 86 -12.24 -12.53 0.06
CA THR A 86 -13.53 -12.53 -0.65
C THR A 86 -14.02 -13.93 -1.03
N ASN A 87 -13.25 -14.97 -0.70
CA ASN A 87 -13.48 -16.35 -1.16
C ASN A 87 -13.73 -16.44 -2.67
N SER A 88 -13.05 -15.59 -3.45
CA SER A 88 -13.19 -15.50 -4.90
C SER A 88 -11.94 -16.05 -5.59
N PRO A 89 -12.07 -16.75 -6.73
CA PRO A 89 -10.92 -17.29 -7.44
C PRO A 89 -10.03 -16.16 -7.97
N LEU A 90 -8.73 -16.43 -8.02
CA LEU A 90 -7.77 -15.55 -8.68
C LEU A 90 -8.04 -15.51 -10.18
N ARG A 91 -8.15 -14.31 -10.74
CA ARG A 91 -8.32 -14.10 -12.18
C ARG A 91 -6.99 -13.71 -12.81
N TYR A 92 -6.34 -14.67 -13.47
CA TYR A 92 -5.02 -14.47 -14.10
C TYR A 92 -5.01 -13.33 -15.12
N GLU A 93 -6.08 -13.16 -15.89
CA GLU A 93 -6.24 -12.06 -16.84
C GLU A 93 -6.04 -10.67 -16.19
N ILE A 94 -6.49 -10.50 -14.93
CA ILE A 94 -6.37 -9.23 -14.20
C ILE A 94 -4.96 -9.06 -13.61
N LEU A 95 -4.33 -10.18 -13.20
CA LEU A 95 -2.94 -10.19 -12.75
C LEU A 95 -2.00 -9.74 -13.88
N GLU A 96 -2.11 -10.38 -15.04
CA GLU A 96 -1.31 -10.07 -16.23
C GLU A 96 -1.50 -8.61 -16.63
N LYS A 97 -2.76 -8.16 -16.74
CA LYS A 97 -3.07 -6.76 -17.05
C LYS A 97 -2.46 -5.79 -16.03
N SER A 98 -2.42 -6.12 -14.74
CA SER A 98 -1.82 -5.27 -13.72
C SER A 98 -0.30 -5.18 -13.85
N ILE A 99 0.34 -6.26 -14.28
CA ILE A 99 1.78 -6.34 -14.55
C ILE A 99 2.13 -5.57 -15.82
N GLU A 100 1.37 -5.76 -16.90
CA GLU A 100 1.50 -5.00 -18.15
C GLU A 100 1.43 -3.50 -17.88
N ILE A 101 0.42 -3.04 -17.12
CA ILE A 101 0.28 -1.63 -16.74
C ILE A 101 1.52 -1.12 -15.97
N ALA A 102 2.10 -1.94 -15.09
CA ALA A 102 3.32 -1.56 -14.38
C ALA A 102 4.52 -1.44 -15.33
N TYR A 103 4.67 -2.35 -16.28
CA TYR A 103 5.69 -2.27 -17.33
C TYR A 103 5.49 -1.08 -18.27
N ASP A 104 4.25 -0.76 -18.63
CA ASP A 104 3.93 0.44 -19.43
C ASP A 104 4.36 1.71 -18.69
N LYS A 105 4.10 1.79 -17.38
CA LYS A 105 4.55 2.91 -16.54
C LYS A 105 6.07 3.00 -16.44
N ILE A 106 6.75 1.86 -16.36
CA ILE A 106 8.22 1.79 -16.39
C ILE A 106 8.76 2.31 -17.72
N LYS A 107 8.15 1.92 -18.84
CA LYS A 107 8.54 2.37 -20.19
C LYS A 107 8.31 3.87 -20.36
N GLU A 108 7.15 4.37 -19.93
CA GLU A 108 6.82 5.81 -19.92
C GLU A 108 7.85 6.60 -19.10
N TYR A 109 8.12 6.17 -17.86
CA TYR A 109 9.12 6.79 -17.00
C TYR A 109 10.51 6.79 -17.63
N SER A 110 10.93 5.66 -18.20
CA SER A 110 12.27 5.50 -18.80
C SER A 110 12.44 6.40 -20.02
N THR A 111 11.42 6.49 -20.88
CA THR A 111 11.40 7.37 -22.05
C THR A 111 11.51 8.84 -21.63
N LEU A 112 10.71 9.26 -20.64
CA LEU A 112 10.73 10.64 -20.13
C LEU A 112 12.07 11.04 -19.49
N ASN A 113 12.85 10.06 -19.00
CA ASN A 113 14.13 10.29 -18.33
C ASN A 113 15.34 9.91 -19.20
N ASN A 114 15.17 9.63 -20.50
CA ASN A 114 16.23 9.20 -21.41
C ASN A 114 17.01 7.97 -20.89
N ILE A 115 16.28 6.98 -20.36
CA ILE A 115 16.84 5.71 -19.90
C ILE A 115 16.60 4.65 -20.98
N ASP A 116 17.65 4.29 -21.71
CA ASP A 116 17.57 3.31 -22.81
C ASP A 116 17.56 1.85 -22.32
N THR A 117 18.01 1.62 -21.08
CA THR A 117 18.10 0.28 -20.48
C THR A 117 17.16 0.17 -19.29
N TYR A 118 16.10 -0.62 -19.43
CA TYR A 118 15.08 -0.88 -18.42
C TYR A 118 14.56 -2.33 -18.58
N PRO A 119 14.01 -2.95 -17.50
CA PRO A 119 13.50 -4.31 -17.57
C PRO A 119 12.36 -4.40 -18.57
N MET A 120 12.42 -5.43 -19.40
CA MET A 120 11.36 -5.78 -20.33
C MET A 120 10.65 -7.01 -19.82
N TYR A 121 9.34 -7.06 -20.05
CA TYR A 121 8.52 -8.22 -19.74
C TYR A 121 9.06 -9.43 -20.52
N SER A 122 9.48 -10.46 -19.79
CA SER A 122 9.83 -11.76 -20.35
C SER A 122 8.65 -12.69 -20.09
N ASN A 123 8.14 -13.43 -21.06
CA ASN A 123 6.98 -14.30 -20.80
C ASN A 123 7.36 -15.54 -19.95
N LEU A 124 7.78 -15.32 -18.69
CA LEU A 124 8.06 -16.36 -17.72
C LEU A 124 6.73 -17.02 -17.31
N ASP A 125 6.68 -18.35 -17.40
CA ASP A 125 5.50 -19.11 -17.00
C ASP A 125 5.43 -19.22 -15.47
N PHE A 126 4.70 -18.29 -14.84
CA PHE A 126 4.42 -18.32 -13.41
C PHE A 126 3.18 -19.14 -13.04
N PHE A 127 2.45 -19.73 -14.01
CA PHE A 127 1.18 -20.43 -13.75
C PHE A 127 1.32 -21.65 -12.84
N LYS A 128 2.48 -22.31 -12.87
CA LYS A 128 2.77 -23.51 -12.06
C LYS A 128 3.51 -23.20 -10.76
N THR A 129 3.72 -21.93 -10.46
CA THR A 129 4.54 -21.51 -9.34
C THR A 129 3.69 -21.35 -8.08
N ASP A 130 4.17 -21.89 -6.96
CA ASP A 130 3.49 -21.77 -5.68
C ASP A 130 3.86 -20.45 -4.96
N PHE A 131 2.93 -19.50 -4.97
CA PHE A 131 3.02 -18.23 -4.25
C PHE A 131 2.32 -18.24 -2.88
N SER A 132 1.84 -19.40 -2.42
CA SER A 132 0.95 -19.50 -1.26
C SER A 132 1.54 -18.86 -0.01
N GLU A 133 2.83 -19.04 0.26
CA GLU A 133 3.48 -18.47 1.43
C GLU A 133 3.39 -16.94 1.46
N PHE A 134 3.69 -16.25 0.35
CA PHE A 134 3.59 -14.79 0.28
C PHE A 134 2.14 -14.31 0.44
N ILE A 135 1.18 -15.04 -0.14
CA ILE A 135 -0.25 -14.75 0.02
C ILE A 135 -0.66 -14.88 1.50
N TYR A 136 -0.27 -15.97 2.17
CA TYR A 136 -0.60 -16.20 3.58
C TYR A 136 0.04 -15.16 4.50
N ASP A 137 1.28 -14.76 4.24
CA ASP A 137 1.98 -13.76 5.03
C ASP A 137 1.25 -12.40 5.02
N LEU A 138 0.87 -11.89 3.84
CA LEU A 138 0.08 -10.65 3.76
C LEU A 138 -1.34 -10.81 4.33
N TYR A 139 -1.98 -11.95 4.08
CA TYR A 139 -3.32 -12.25 4.62
C TYR A 139 -3.33 -12.22 6.14
N ASN A 140 -2.41 -12.93 6.79
CA ASN A 140 -2.29 -12.95 8.25
C ASN A 140 -1.96 -11.57 8.79
N LYS A 141 -1.03 -10.86 8.14
CA LYS A 141 -0.65 -9.50 8.53
C LYS A 141 -1.84 -8.53 8.50
N ARG A 142 -2.71 -8.66 7.50
CA ARG A 142 -3.92 -7.84 7.41
C ARG A 142 -5.02 -8.28 8.38
N LEU A 143 -5.14 -9.58 8.68
CA LEU A 143 -6.02 -10.04 9.77
C LEU A 143 -5.64 -9.46 11.12
N GLU A 144 -4.33 -9.29 11.40
CA GLU A 144 -3.87 -8.60 12.61
C GLU A 144 -4.32 -7.13 12.61
N GLU A 145 -4.10 -6.40 11.51
CA GLU A 145 -4.57 -5.02 11.36
C GLU A 145 -6.06 -4.87 11.62
N MET A 146 -6.90 -5.73 11.03
CA MET A 146 -8.35 -5.64 11.14
C MET A 146 -8.85 -5.73 12.58
N LYS A 147 -8.08 -6.36 13.48
CA LYS A 147 -8.41 -6.52 14.91
C LYS A 147 -8.01 -5.33 15.78
N ILE A 148 -7.10 -4.47 15.31
CA ILE A 148 -6.61 -3.32 16.08
C ILE A 148 -7.67 -2.23 16.10
N ASP A 149 -7.83 -1.53 17.23
CA ASP A 149 -8.77 -0.41 17.37
C ASP A 149 -8.46 0.76 16.41
N ASP A 150 -9.50 1.37 15.83
CA ASP A 150 -9.34 2.46 14.86
C ASP A 150 -8.73 3.71 15.49
N LEU A 151 -9.18 4.10 16.68
CA LEU A 151 -8.68 5.29 17.38
C LEU A 151 -7.20 5.12 17.75
N TYR A 152 -6.80 3.90 18.14
CA TYR A 152 -5.40 3.57 18.38
C TYR A 152 -4.54 3.79 17.13
N ILE A 153 -4.97 3.25 15.98
CA ILE A 153 -4.24 3.41 14.71
C ILE A 153 -4.12 4.89 14.33
N ILE A 154 -5.21 5.66 14.41
CA ILE A 154 -5.18 7.08 14.05
C ILE A 154 -4.30 7.88 14.99
N ASN A 155 -4.32 7.59 16.30
CA ASN A 155 -3.40 8.21 17.26
C ASN A 155 -1.93 7.86 17.00
N ASP A 156 -1.63 6.63 16.60
CA ASP A 156 -0.27 6.21 16.20
C ASP A 156 0.22 7.04 15.00
N ILE A 157 -0.62 7.18 13.96
CA ILE A 157 -0.32 7.98 12.77
C ILE A 157 -0.15 9.46 13.12
N ALA A 158 -1.07 9.99 13.93
CA ALA A 158 -1.04 11.37 14.41
C ALA A 158 0.28 11.67 15.14
N TYR A 159 0.69 10.78 16.05
CA TYR A 159 1.89 10.95 16.87
C TYR A 159 3.19 10.90 16.04
N ASP A 160 3.27 9.99 15.07
CA ASP A 160 4.45 9.81 14.20
C ASP A 160 4.45 10.78 13.00
N SER A 161 3.45 11.66 12.88
CA SER A 161 3.33 12.59 11.75
C SER A 161 4.35 13.73 11.80
N LYS A 162 4.76 14.23 10.63
CA LYS A 162 5.58 15.44 10.53
C LYS A 162 4.90 16.66 11.17
N LEU A 163 3.57 16.74 11.07
CA LEU A 163 2.80 17.83 11.69
C LEU A 163 2.93 17.82 13.22
N MET A 164 2.95 16.64 13.85
CA MET A 164 3.20 16.52 15.29
C MET A 164 4.63 16.94 15.66
N GLU A 165 5.62 16.58 14.86
CA GLU A 165 7.00 17.04 15.10
C GLU A 165 7.12 18.57 15.03
N GLU A 166 6.45 19.22 14.08
CA GLU A 166 6.38 20.68 14.03
C GLU A 166 5.71 21.29 15.28
N ILE A 167 4.65 20.65 15.80
CA ILE A 167 3.99 21.06 17.03
C ILE A 167 4.94 20.92 18.23
N LYS A 168 5.66 19.80 18.36
CA LYS A 168 6.65 19.55 19.43
C LYS A 168 7.81 20.55 19.42
N VAL A 169 8.21 21.03 18.24
CA VAL A 169 9.24 22.06 18.10
C VAL A 169 8.70 23.42 18.54
N LYS A 170 7.49 23.78 18.11
CA LYS A 170 6.89 25.10 18.38
C LYS A 170 6.39 25.26 19.82
N TYR A 171 5.84 24.20 20.42
CA TYR A 171 5.14 24.26 21.71
C TYR A 171 5.80 23.35 22.76
N PRO A 172 6.31 23.90 23.89
CA PRO A 172 6.97 23.09 24.92
C PRO A 172 6.09 22.01 25.55
N TRP A 173 4.79 22.28 25.73
CA TRP A 173 3.83 21.31 26.30
C TRP A 173 3.68 20.07 25.41
N ALA A 174 3.88 20.21 24.10
CA ALA A 174 3.65 19.13 23.15
C ALA A 174 4.69 18.00 23.25
N LYS A 175 5.85 18.27 23.84
CA LYS A 175 6.90 17.27 24.10
C LYS A 175 6.45 16.17 25.07
N ASN A 176 5.45 16.46 25.90
CA ASN A 176 4.94 15.54 26.91
C ASN A 176 3.62 14.84 26.48
N ILE A 177 3.16 15.07 25.25
CA ILE A 177 1.95 14.40 24.74
C ILE A 177 2.21 12.90 24.65
N ARG A 178 1.26 12.13 25.17
CA ARG A 178 1.23 10.68 25.01
C ARG A 178 0.55 10.31 23.71
N ARG A 179 0.91 9.13 23.16
CA ARG A 179 0.43 8.65 21.86
C ARG A 179 -1.10 8.61 21.76
N ASP A 180 -1.78 8.17 22.82
CA ASP A 180 -3.25 8.14 22.96
C ASP A 180 -3.93 9.52 22.91
N ASN A 181 -3.18 10.60 23.13
CA ASN A 181 -3.66 11.98 23.09
C ASN A 181 -3.16 12.76 21.88
N ALA A 182 -2.56 12.09 20.88
CA ALA A 182 -1.93 12.75 19.75
C ALA A 182 -2.91 13.57 18.91
N ILE A 183 -4.13 13.07 18.70
CA ILE A 183 -5.16 13.81 17.93
C ILE A 183 -5.50 15.15 18.59
N ARG A 184 -5.60 15.20 19.93
CA ARG A 184 -5.95 16.41 20.69
C ARG A 184 -4.91 17.52 20.55
N ALA A 185 -3.65 17.16 20.31
CA ALA A 185 -2.58 18.12 20.08
C ALA A 185 -2.88 19.08 18.93
N PHE A 186 -3.55 18.59 17.88
CA PHE A 186 -3.84 19.38 16.69
C PHE A 186 -4.87 20.47 16.96
N GLN A 187 -5.84 20.21 17.84
CA GLN A 187 -6.79 21.22 18.30
C GLN A 187 -6.08 22.32 19.12
N LEU A 188 -5.26 21.92 20.09
CA LEU A 188 -4.53 22.87 20.96
C LEU A 188 -3.47 23.72 20.24
N SER A 189 -3.14 23.36 18.99
CA SER A 189 -2.13 24.04 18.18
C SER A 189 -2.71 24.77 16.97
N ASP A 190 -4.05 24.85 16.87
CA ASP A 190 -4.79 25.43 15.75
C ASP A 190 -4.44 24.81 14.38
N LYS A 191 -4.05 23.53 14.34
CA LYS A 191 -3.69 22.77 13.13
C LYS A 191 -4.73 21.72 12.74
N VAL A 192 -5.99 21.95 13.07
CA VAL A 192 -7.07 20.98 12.85
C VAL A 192 -7.25 20.67 11.36
N ASN A 193 -7.32 21.70 10.51
CA ASN A 193 -7.58 21.52 9.09
C ASN A 193 -6.42 20.78 8.39
N GLU A 194 -5.18 21.15 8.69
CA GLU A 194 -3.98 20.50 8.16
C GLU A 194 -3.92 19.03 8.58
N PHE A 195 -4.32 18.73 9.82
CA PHE A 195 -4.39 17.35 10.29
C PHE A 195 -5.49 16.56 9.57
N LEU A 196 -6.68 17.12 9.40
CA LEU A 196 -7.78 16.46 8.68
C LEU A 196 -7.42 16.17 7.22
N GLU A 197 -6.74 17.09 6.54
CA GLU A 197 -6.22 16.87 5.19
C GLU A 197 -5.15 15.77 5.17
N TYR A 198 -4.21 15.79 6.11
CA TYR A 198 -3.15 14.79 6.22
C TYR A 198 -3.69 13.38 6.51
N ILE A 199 -4.67 13.25 7.41
CA ILE A 199 -5.18 11.96 7.87
C ILE A 199 -6.20 11.35 6.90
N SER A 200 -6.85 12.15 6.07
CA SER A 200 -7.93 11.72 5.18
C SER A 200 -7.61 10.48 4.33
N PRO A 201 -6.46 10.38 3.63
CA PRO A 201 -6.10 9.17 2.91
C PRO A 201 -6.03 7.94 3.82
N TYR A 202 -5.44 8.06 5.01
CA TYR A 202 -5.33 6.94 5.95
C TYR A 202 -6.69 6.41 6.38
N ILE A 203 -7.69 7.29 6.55
CA ILE A 203 -9.07 6.89 6.84
C ILE A 203 -9.62 6.00 5.72
N TYR A 204 -9.43 6.39 4.45
CA TYR A 204 -9.96 5.64 3.29
C TYR A 204 -9.33 4.24 3.22
N TYR A 205 -8.03 4.14 3.41
CA TYR A 205 -7.33 2.86 3.36
C TYR A 205 -7.64 1.97 4.57
N LEU A 206 -7.81 2.55 5.77
CA LEU A 206 -8.23 1.79 6.95
C LEU A 206 -9.66 1.26 6.79
N ALA A 207 -10.59 2.13 6.35
CA ALA A 207 -11.98 1.75 6.15
C ALA A 207 -12.12 0.69 5.06
N SER A 208 -11.44 0.86 3.92
CA SER A 208 -11.45 -0.12 2.83
C SER A 208 -10.80 -1.44 3.21
N SER A 209 -9.78 -1.40 4.08
CA SER A 209 -9.17 -2.60 4.65
C SER A 209 -10.17 -3.38 5.50
N LYS A 210 -10.83 -2.71 6.46
CA LYS A 210 -11.73 -3.35 7.43
C LYS A 210 -13.09 -3.77 6.88
N SER A 211 -13.59 -3.07 5.87
CA SER A 211 -14.84 -3.41 5.18
C SER A 211 -14.66 -4.42 4.04
N LEU A 212 -13.42 -4.89 3.81
CA LEU A 212 -13.03 -5.72 2.65
C LEU A 212 -13.35 -5.08 1.29
N TYR A 213 -13.60 -3.78 1.26
CA TYR A 213 -13.96 -3.07 0.04
C TYR A 213 -12.81 -3.00 -0.95
N PHE A 214 -11.58 -2.84 -0.45
CA PHE A 214 -10.38 -2.94 -1.28
C PHE A 214 -10.34 -4.27 -2.04
N ASP A 215 -10.62 -5.38 -1.36
CA ASP A 215 -10.54 -6.72 -1.96
C ASP A 215 -11.60 -6.95 -3.00
N ASN A 216 -12.84 -6.56 -2.70
CA ASN A 216 -13.97 -6.70 -3.60
C ASN A 216 -13.76 -5.90 -4.91
N ILE A 217 -13.13 -4.73 -4.83
CA ILE A 217 -12.78 -3.95 -6.02
C ILE A 217 -11.59 -4.58 -6.75
N LEU A 218 -10.53 -4.96 -6.01
CA LEU A 218 -9.29 -5.44 -6.61
C LEU A 218 -9.51 -6.69 -7.45
N ILE A 219 -10.35 -7.64 -7.01
CA ILE A 219 -10.62 -8.87 -7.78
C ILE A 219 -11.26 -8.63 -9.16
N SER A 220 -11.74 -7.41 -9.44
CA SER A 220 -12.36 -7.03 -10.71
C SER A 220 -11.62 -5.90 -11.45
N ASN A 221 -10.60 -5.30 -10.84
CA ASN A 221 -9.90 -4.12 -11.36
C ASN A 221 -8.38 -4.27 -11.24
N ASN A 222 -7.60 -3.44 -11.94
CA ASN A 222 -6.16 -3.36 -11.66
C ASN A 222 -5.89 -2.55 -10.38
N ILE A 223 -4.67 -2.65 -9.84
CA ILE A 223 -4.25 -1.98 -8.59
C ILE A 223 -4.45 -0.46 -8.68
N ILE A 224 -4.08 0.17 -9.81
CA ILE A 224 -4.16 1.63 -10.00
C ILE A 224 -5.62 2.10 -9.95
N ASP A 225 -6.52 1.41 -10.64
CA ASP A 225 -7.92 1.80 -10.66
C ASP A 225 -8.62 1.53 -9.32
N THR A 226 -8.23 0.46 -8.63
CA THR A 226 -8.68 0.17 -7.26
C THR A 226 -8.33 1.33 -6.32
N ILE A 227 -7.10 1.83 -6.37
CA ILE A 227 -6.65 2.99 -5.59
C ILE A 227 -7.50 4.23 -5.91
N LYS A 228 -7.70 4.54 -7.20
CA LYS A 228 -8.51 5.70 -7.61
C LYS A 228 -9.94 5.62 -7.10
N ILE A 229 -10.56 4.44 -7.16
CA ILE A 229 -11.94 4.24 -6.67
C ILE A 229 -12.02 4.51 -5.16
N ILE A 230 -11.11 3.93 -4.38
CA ILE A 230 -11.07 4.12 -2.92
C ILE A 230 -10.86 5.58 -2.53
N GLU A 231 -9.91 6.27 -3.17
CA GLU A 231 -9.64 7.68 -2.89
C GLU A 231 -10.82 8.57 -3.27
N LYS A 232 -11.43 8.32 -4.44
CA LYS A 232 -12.58 9.10 -4.92
C LYS A 232 -13.77 8.92 -3.98
N GLU A 233 -14.20 7.69 -3.74
CA GLU A 233 -15.37 7.42 -2.92
C GLU A 233 -15.17 7.81 -1.46
N GLY A 234 -13.98 7.55 -0.90
CA GLY A 234 -13.64 8.00 0.45
C GLY A 234 -13.67 9.52 0.59
N SER A 235 -13.14 10.25 -0.40
CA SER A 235 -13.22 11.72 -0.43
C SER A 235 -14.66 12.21 -0.51
N MET A 236 -15.51 11.61 -1.37
CA MET A 236 -16.92 11.98 -1.49
C MET A 236 -17.67 11.74 -0.16
N THR A 237 -17.38 10.65 0.55
CA THR A 237 -17.99 10.39 1.86
C THR A 237 -17.67 11.45 2.89
N ILE A 238 -16.41 11.90 3.01
CA ILE A 238 -16.04 12.92 3.99
C ILE A 238 -16.60 14.30 3.60
N LYS A 239 -16.49 14.69 2.33
CA LYS A 239 -16.83 16.04 1.87
C LYS A 239 -18.32 16.24 1.60
N GLU A 240 -18.96 15.26 0.99
CA GLU A 240 -20.35 15.34 0.51
C GLU A 240 -21.32 14.54 1.37
N LYS A 241 -20.82 13.82 2.40
CA LYS A 241 -21.61 12.96 3.30
C LYS A 241 -22.39 11.86 2.56
N GLU A 242 -21.84 11.39 1.45
CA GLU A 242 -22.43 10.31 0.68
C GLU A 242 -22.13 8.94 1.33
N ILE A 243 -23.18 8.22 1.74
CA ILE A 243 -23.10 6.90 2.38
C ILE A 243 -24.04 5.93 1.65
N LYS A 244 -23.48 5.10 0.77
CA LYS A 244 -24.20 4.11 -0.04
C LYS A 244 -23.80 2.66 0.26
N ASN A 245 -22.63 2.44 0.87
CA ASN A 245 -22.10 1.11 1.17
C ASN A 245 -21.37 1.06 2.52
N GLU A 246 -21.00 -0.15 2.97
CA GLU A 246 -20.30 -0.37 4.25
C GLU A 246 -18.93 0.32 4.33
N PHE A 247 -18.21 0.47 3.20
CA PHE A 247 -16.95 1.21 3.16
C PHE A 247 -17.14 2.69 3.49
N GLN A 248 -18.13 3.34 2.86
CA GLN A 248 -18.45 4.74 3.09
C GLN A 248 -18.98 4.94 4.50
N LYS A 249 -19.82 4.03 5.01
CA LYS A 249 -20.26 4.04 6.41
C LYS A 249 -19.06 3.98 7.36
N LYS A 250 -18.15 3.02 7.16
CA LYS A 250 -16.95 2.88 7.99
C LYS A 250 -16.02 4.10 7.91
N THR A 251 -15.87 4.67 6.71
CA THR A 251 -15.10 5.90 6.48
C THR A 251 -15.68 7.06 7.30
N TYR A 252 -17.00 7.23 7.25
CA TYR A 252 -17.70 8.27 8.01
C TYR A 252 -17.58 8.05 9.52
N GLU A 253 -17.72 6.82 10.01
CA GLU A 253 -17.55 6.47 11.43
C GLU A 253 -16.16 6.84 11.96
N ILE A 254 -15.10 6.43 11.25
CA ILE A 254 -13.72 6.77 11.64
C ILE A 254 -13.51 8.29 11.62
N TYR A 255 -14.05 8.98 10.61
CA TYR A 255 -13.96 10.43 10.53
C TYR A 255 -14.68 11.12 11.69
N GLN A 256 -15.91 10.72 12.02
CA GLN A 256 -16.65 11.27 13.16
C GLN A 256 -15.97 11.00 14.50
N MET A 257 -15.35 9.82 14.66
CA MET A 257 -14.55 9.48 15.83
C MET A 257 -13.38 10.46 16.00
N ILE A 258 -12.70 10.82 14.91
CA ILE A 258 -11.61 11.82 14.92
C ILE A 258 -12.15 13.19 15.30
N ILE A 259 -13.23 13.65 14.67
CA ILE A 259 -13.86 14.94 14.97
C ILE A 259 -14.30 15.03 16.43
N THR A 260 -14.87 13.96 16.98
CA THR A 260 -15.28 13.91 18.40
C THR A 260 -14.06 14.07 19.32
N ASN A 261 -12.95 13.41 19.01
CA ASN A 261 -11.72 13.53 19.80
C ASN A 261 -11.03 14.89 19.64
N LEU A 262 -11.27 15.59 18.52
CA LEU A 262 -10.84 16.96 18.27
C LEU A 262 -11.77 18.02 18.86
N ASN A 263 -12.94 17.67 19.40
CA ASN A 263 -13.93 18.64 19.91
C ASN A 263 -14.21 18.48 21.40
N TYR A 264 -13.58 17.53 22.09
CA TYR A 264 -13.86 17.24 23.49
C TYR A 264 -13.23 18.31 24.40
N PHE A 265 -14.03 19.33 24.74
CA PHE A 265 -13.87 20.28 25.86
C PHE A 265 -15.21 20.51 26.57
#